data_AF-A0A537MNR5-F1
#
_entry.id   AF-A0A537MNR5-F1
#
_cell.length_a   1.000
_cell.length_b   1.000
_cell.length_c   1.000
_cell.angle_alpha   90.00
_cell.angle_beta   90.00
_cell.angle_gamma   90.00
#
_symmetry.space_group_name_H-M   'P 1'
#
loop_
_entity.id
_entity.type
_entity.pdbx_description
1 polymer ?
#
loop_
_entity_poly.entity_id
_entity_poly.type
_entity_poly.pdbx_seq_one_letter_code
_entity_poly.pdbx_strand_id
1 'polypeptide(L)'
;MSCLAWWRRWYRYRLSPAPLATAIILPAALLLTQVSLSQRHLAIAGALLALAFVFRFQYAPAITVLVLGVCWSHWRNLIPLAIGGFFALVFGAVADAVHGVMPFAWLIANVQQNLLHDRAAEFGVTPAITYLYSFWMMWSVAIVPLSFAIWQGWRHAPLLLAMAVTNIVFHSLIGHKEYRFIFLSVVLLIIIAALGSADWVQWLRAKRGWRWALPVVALGWTLLSGTLAATGTMPDNWMRGTGAAYLAAELHSDPALCGLALYDTPFHLLPGRNRLVGGSALYAFDPADPAAGGDLAAAARKAAPAFNRILSRADQASNLPAGFSQRDCAGVGGADTCIFARSGGCDAAAAAPFILNDVLVRIDR
;
A
#
# COMPACT_ATOMS: atom_id res chain seq x y z
N MET A 1 15.63 22.71 -1.95
CA MET A 1 16.48 21.56 -1.52
C MET A 1 15.80 20.62 -0.51
N SER A 2 14.47 20.65 -0.36
CA SER A 2 13.76 20.05 0.79
C SER A 2 12.77 18.92 0.46
N CYS A 3 12.68 18.48 -0.80
CA CYS A 3 11.95 17.25 -1.19
C CYS A 3 12.91 16.07 -1.50
N LEU A 4 14.14 16.39 -1.95
CA LEU A 4 15.17 15.46 -2.42
C LEU A 4 15.72 14.50 -1.35
N ALA A 5 15.89 14.97 -0.11
CA ALA A 5 16.43 14.13 0.96
C ALA A 5 15.38 13.13 1.51
N TRP A 6 14.10 13.48 1.38
CA TRP A 6 12.99 12.70 1.89
C TRP A 6 12.70 11.48 1.00
N TRP A 7 12.63 11.70 -0.33
CA TRP A 7 12.45 10.62 -1.31
C TRP A 7 13.55 9.55 -1.22
N ARG A 8 14.80 9.98 -0.98
CA ARG A 8 15.99 9.12 -0.87
C ARG A 8 15.90 8.03 0.21
N ARG A 9 15.02 8.17 1.22
CA ARG A 9 15.08 7.37 2.45
C ARG A 9 13.79 6.58 2.76
N TRP A 10 12.64 6.97 2.22
CA TRP A 10 11.32 6.41 2.58
C TRP A 10 11.01 5.04 1.93
N TYR A 11 11.67 4.67 0.83
CA TYR A 11 11.47 3.39 0.11
C TYR A 11 12.03 2.14 0.82
N ARG A 12 12.12 2.17 2.15
CA ARG A 12 12.85 1.18 2.95
C ARG A 12 12.03 -0.08 3.27
N TYR A 13 10.70 0.00 3.37
CA TYR A 13 9.86 -1.17 3.65
C TYR A 13 8.50 -1.06 2.95
N ARG A 14 8.23 -1.90 1.93
CA ARG A 14 6.87 -2.02 1.36
C ARG A 14 5.98 -2.84 2.32
N LEU A 15 5.51 -2.20 3.38
CA LEU A 15 4.13 -2.41 3.84
C LEU A 15 3.29 -1.32 3.19
N SER A 16 2.18 -1.70 2.55
CA SER A 16 1.26 -0.69 2.02
C SER A 16 0.72 0.13 3.20
N PRO A 17 0.77 1.48 3.17
CA PRO A 17 0.28 2.28 4.28
C PRO A 17 -1.22 2.12 4.55
N ALA A 18 -1.99 1.67 3.54
CA ALA A 18 -3.42 1.41 3.67
C ALA A 18 -3.75 0.27 4.65
N PRO A 19 -3.28 -0.98 4.46
CA PRO A 19 -3.46 -2.05 5.43
C PRO A 19 -2.95 -1.72 6.84
N LEU A 20 -1.80 -1.05 6.96
CA LEU A 20 -1.24 -0.68 8.25
C LEU A 20 -2.13 0.32 8.99
N ALA A 21 -2.55 1.40 8.32
CA ALA A 21 -3.47 2.37 8.89
C ALA A 21 -4.82 1.72 9.26
N THR A 22 -5.36 0.85 8.40
CA THR A 22 -6.59 0.11 8.69
C THR A 22 -6.43 -0.77 9.94
N ALA A 23 -5.34 -1.53 10.06
CA ALA A 23 -5.07 -2.38 11.23
C ALA A 23 -4.96 -1.59 12.55
N ILE A 24 -4.59 -0.31 12.48
CA ILE A 24 -4.52 0.60 13.63
C ILE A 24 -5.88 1.26 13.92
N ILE A 25 -6.66 1.58 12.88
CA ILE A 25 -8.00 2.17 13.03
C ILE A 25 -8.97 1.18 13.68
N LEU A 26 -8.89 -0.12 13.36
CA LEU A 26 -9.81 -1.12 13.92
C LEU A 26 -9.82 -1.18 15.47
N PRO A 27 -8.68 -1.33 16.17
CA PRO A 27 -8.67 -1.30 17.63
C PRO A 27 -9.08 0.06 18.18
N ALA A 28 -8.79 1.17 17.50
CA ALA A 28 -9.26 2.49 17.92
C ALA A 28 -10.79 2.59 17.83
N ALA A 29 -11.39 2.12 16.74
CA ALA A 29 -12.83 2.06 16.56
C ALA A 29 -13.48 1.18 17.63
N LEU A 30 -12.91 0.00 17.92
CA LEU A 30 -13.38 -0.88 18.99
C LEU A 30 -13.39 -0.18 20.35
N LEU A 31 -12.33 0.56 20.71
CA LEU A 31 -12.25 1.32 21.96
C LEU A 31 -13.30 2.43 22.03
N LEU A 32 -13.62 3.05 20.90
CA LEU A 32 -14.57 4.17 20.81
C LEU A 32 -16.03 3.74 20.72
N THR A 33 -16.31 2.48 20.36
CA THR A 33 -17.67 1.93 20.29
C THR A 33 -18.06 1.11 21.52
N GLN A 34 -17.28 1.14 22.61
CA GLN A 34 -17.64 0.46 23.85
C GLN A 34 -18.78 1.19 24.57
N VAL A 35 -19.57 0.42 25.34
CA VAL A 35 -20.69 0.95 26.13
C VAL A 35 -20.21 1.98 27.17
N SER A 36 -19.05 1.76 27.78
CA SER A 36 -18.43 2.68 28.74
C SER A 36 -17.10 3.22 28.22
N LEU A 37 -17.05 4.54 27.99
CA LEU A 37 -15.86 5.22 27.51
C LEU A 37 -15.04 5.73 28.70
N SER A 38 -13.91 5.09 28.95
CA SER A 38 -12.92 5.59 29.90
C SER A 38 -12.04 6.66 29.26
N GLN A 39 -11.53 7.61 30.06
CA GLN A 39 -10.56 8.61 29.61
C GLN A 39 -9.32 7.96 28.97
N ARG A 40 -8.90 6.80 29.49
CA ARG A 40 -7.80 6.01 28.95
C ARG A 40 -8.12 5.43 27.58
N HIS A 41 -9.32 4.88 27.37
CA HIS A 41 -9.75 4.37 26.07
C HIS A 41 -9.76 5.49 25.02
N LEU A 42 -10.29 6.65 25.39
CA LEU A 42 -10.32 7.84 24.53
C LEU A 42 -8.90 8.30 24.15
N ALA A 43 -7.98 8.39 25.12
CA ALA A 43 -6.60 8.78 24.85
C ALA A 43 -5.86 7.77 23.96
N ILE A 44 -5.99 6.46 24.24
CA ILE A 44 -5.36 5.42 23.41
C ILE A 44 -5.95 5.44 22.00
N ALA A 45 -7.26 5.54 21.86
CA ALA A 45 -7.92 5.64 20.56
C ALA A 45 -7.45 6.89 19.79
N GLY A 46 -7.31 8.03 20.46
CA GLY A 46 -6.78 9.26 19.86
C GLY A 46 -5.36 9.09 19.33
N ALA A 47 -4.48 8.45 20.11
CA ALA A 47 -3.12 8.15 19.68
C ALA A 47 -3.11 7.21 18.46
N LEU A 48 -3.93 6.15 18.46
CA LEU A 48 -4.04 5.22 17.34
C LEU A 48 -4.59 5.90 16.07
N LEU A 49 -5.64 6.72 16.18
CA LEU A 49 -6.23 7.43 15.03
C LEU A 49 -5.25 8.45 14.44
N ALA A 50 -4.52 9.20 15.28
CA ALA A 50 -3.49 10.12 14.82
C ALA A 50 -2.31 9.37 14.17
N LEU A 51 -1.89 8.23 14.72
CA LEU A 51 -0.86 7.39 14.10
C LEU A 51 -1.33 6.85 12.73
N ALA A 52 -2.58 6.40 12.63
CA ALA A 52 -3.17 5.96 11.37
C ALA A 52 -3.24 7.11 10.35
N PHE A 53 -3.57 8.32 10.79
CA PHE A 53 -3.51 9.53 9.96
C PHE A 53 -2.09 9.81 9.45
N VAL A 54 -1.07 9.66 10.29
CA VAL A 54 0.35 9.79 9.87
C VAL A 54 0.76 8.71 8.88
N PHE A 55 0.16 7.52 8.89
CA PHE A 55 0.43 6.55 7.83
C PHE A 55 -0.40 6.79 6.58
N ARG A 56 -1.60 7.34 6.73
CA ARG A 56 -2.55 7.53 5.63
C ARG A 56 -3.54 8.65 5.90
N PHE A 57 -3.09 9.87 5.65
CA PHE A 57 -3.89 11.07 5.90
C PHE A 57 -5.18 11.12 5.08
N GLN A 58 -5.24 10.41 3.94
CA GLN A 58 -6.46 10.32 3.14
C GLN A 58 -7.61 9.60 3.85
N TYR A 59 -7.34 8.88 4.94
CA TYR A 59 -8.40 8.32 5.81
C TYR A 59 -8.97 9.36 6.79
N ALA A 60 -8.44 10.59 6.83
CA ALA A 60 -8.92 11.64 7.72
C ALA A 60 -10.44 11.85 7.68
N PRO A 61 -11.12 11.92 6.52
CA PRO A 61 -12.57 12.13 6.50
C PRO A 61 -13.35 11.04 7.24
N ALA A 62 -12.93 9.77 7.08
CA ALA A 62 -13.56 8.65 7.78
C ALA A 62 -13.24 8.65 9.28
N ILE A 63 -12.00 8.99 9.66
CA ILE A 63 -11.60 9.18 11.06
C ILE A 63 -12.43 10.30 11.70
N THR A 64 -12.65 11.41 11.01
CA THR A 64 -13.48 12.53 11.49
C THR A 64 -14.91 12.09 11.74
N VAL A 65 -15.51 11.30 10.86
CA VAL A 65 -16.88 10.76 11.07
C VAL A 65 -16.95 9.90 12.34
N LEU A 66 -15.96 9.05 12.59
CA LEU A 66 -15.89 8.26 13.82
C LEU A 66 -15.80 9.14 15.06
N VAL A 67 -14.87 10.11 15.06
CA VAL A 67 -14.64 11.00 16.20
C VAL A 67 -15.88 11.86 16.47
N LEU A 68 -16.46 12.45 15.43
CA LEU A 68 -17.68 13.24 15.57
C LEU A 68 -18.84 12.38 16.06
N GLY A 69 -19.06 11.19 15.51
CA GLY A 69 -20.13 10.30 15.95
C GLY A 69 -20.03 9.90 17.42
N VAL A 70 -18.82 9.72 17.94
CA VAL A 70 -18.58 9.37 19.36
C VAL A 70 -18.67 10.60 20.27
N CYS A 71 -18.19 11.75 19.82
CA CYS A 71 -18.07 12.95 20.64
C CYS A 71 -19.24 13.93 20.50
N TRP A 72 -20.17 13.73 19.55
CA TRP A 72 -21.22 14.70 19.23
C TRP A 72 -22.02 15.14 20.45
N SER A 73 -22.51 14.16 21.23
CA SER A 73 -23.31 14.44 22.44
C SER A 73 -22.46 14.73 23.67
N HIS A 74 -21.16 14.44 23.64
CA HIS A 74 -20.25 14.53 24.78
C HIS A 74 -18.91 15.12 24.35
N TRP A 75 -18.93 16.41 23.98
CA TRP A 75 -17.75 17.11 23.43
C TRP A 75 -16.52 17.05 24.35
N ARG A 76 -16.70 16.91 25.66
CA ARG A 76 -15.60 16.75 26.63
C ARG A 76 -14.75 15.51 26.37
N ASN A 77 -15.30 14.48 25.72
CA ASN A 77 -14.56 13.29 25.30
C ASN A 77 -13.49 13.62 24.24
N LEU A 78 -13.59 14.77 23.57
CA LEU A 78 -12.59 15.22 22.61
C LEU A 78 -11.26 15.55 23.27
N ILE A 79 -11.26 15.96 24.55
CA ILE A 79 -10.05 16.35 25.28
C ILE A 79 -9.05 15.18 25.40
N PRO A 80 -9.40 14.03 26.00
CA PRO A 80 -8.49 12.89 26.06
C PRO A 80 -8.10 12.36 24.67
N LEU A 81 -9.02 12.37 23.70
CA LEU A 81 -8.74 12.02 22.30
C LEU A 81 -7.66 12.92 21.69
N ALA A 82 -7.80 14.23 21.86
CA ALA A 82 -6.85 15.22 21.36
C ALA A 82 -5.50 15.10 22.06
N ILE A 83 -5.48 14.84 23.38
CA ILE A 83 -4.24 14.61 24.13
C ILE A 83 -3.50 13.38 23.58
N GLY A 84 -4.20 12.25 23.41
CA GLY A 84 -3.61 11.05 22.84
C GLY A 84 -3.09 11.26 21.41
N GLY A 85 -3.89 11.92 20.58
CA GLY A 85 -3.53 12.25 19.20
C GLY A 85 -2.30 13.16 19.13
N PHE A 86 -2.23 14.18 20.00
CA PHE A 86 -1.08 15.07 20.11
C PHE A 86 0.21 14.30 20.39
N PHE A 87 0.22 13.38 21.36
CA PHE A 87 1.42 12.58 21.65
C PHE A 87 1.87 11.72 20.46
N ALA A 88 0.93 11.11 19.72
CA ALA A 88 1.25 10.35 18.52
C ALA A 88 1.83 11.24 17.41
N LEU A 89 1.30 12.45 17.22
CA LEU A 89 1.85 13.43 16.28
C LEU A 89 3.25 13.89 16.69
N VAL A 90 3.46 14.22 17.97
CA VAL A 90 4.79 14.58 18.49
C VAL A 90 5.78 13.43 18.25
N PHE A 91 5.38 12.18 18.51
CA PHE A 91 6.22 11.02 18.23
C PHE A 91 6.59 10.92 16.74
N GLY A 92 5.63 11.13 15.83
CA GLY A 92 5.88 11.18 14.39
C GLY A 92 6.85 12.31 13.99
N ALA A 93 6.65 13.50 14.55
CA ALA A 93 7.52 14.66 14.33
C ALA A 93 8.96 14.41 14.82
N VAL A 94 9.12 13.80 16.00
CA VAL A 94 10.43 13.41 16.54
C VAL A 94 11.07 12.34 15.68
N ALA A 95 10.30 11.35 15.22
CA ALA A 95 10.83 10.32 14.31
C ALA A 95 11.39 10.94 13.03
N ASP A 96 10.69 11.90 12.43
CA ASP A 96 11.19 12.67 11.29
C ASP A 96 12.47 13.46 11.65
N ALA A 97 12.47 14.17 12.78
CA ALA A 97 13.62 14.96 13.23
C ALA A 97 14.88 14.10 13.49
N VAL A 98 14.73 12.91 14.11
CA VAL A 98 15.83 11.95 14.34
C VAL A 98 16.44 11.47 13.02
N HIS A 99 15.65 11.41 11.96
CA HIS A 99 16.13 11.07 10.61
C HIS A 99 16.68 12.30 9.84
N GLY A 100 16.78 13.46 10.48
CA GLY A 100 17.30 14.69 9.91
C GLY A 100 16.36 15.34 8.89
N VAL A 101 15.05 15.08 8.99
CA VAL A 101 14.04 15.66 8.10
C VAL A 101 13.07 16.54 8.89
N MET A 102 12.50 17.54 8.22
CA MET A 102 11.46 18.38 8.82
C MET A 102 10.25 17.52 9.20
N PRO A 103 9.66 17.72 10.39
CA PRO A 103 8.43 17.04 10.80
C PRO A 103 7.35 17.09 9.72
N PHE A 104 6.80 15.92 9.38
CA PHE A 104 5.75 15.72 8.39
C PHE A 104 6.08 16.22 6.98
N ALA A 105 7.37 16.35 6.63
CA ALA A 105 7.80 16.74 5.28
C ALA A 105 7.15 15.86 4.19
N TRP A 106 6.96 14.57 4.47
CA TRP A 106 6.30 13.63 3.57
C TRP A 106 4.86 14.00 3.26
N LEU A 107 4.12 14.44 4.27
CA LEU A 107 2.70 14.77 4.17
C LEU A 107 2.55 16.03 3.32
N ILE A 108 3.40 17.02 3.61
CA ILE A 108 3.48 18.27 2.85
C ILE A 108 3.83 17.97 1.40
N ALA A 109 4.86 17.16 1.15
CA ALA A 109 5.25 16.77 -0.20
C ALA A 109 4.13 16.03 -0.93
N ASN A 110 3.42 15.11 -0.26
CA ASN A 110 2.30 14.40 -0.87
C ASN A 110 1.16 15.34 -1.26
N VAL A 111 0.81 16.28 -0.38
CA VAL A 111 -0.18 17.33 -0.66
C VAL A 111 0.27 18.19 -1.84
N GLN A 112 1.52 18.65 -1.84
CA GLN A 112 2.05 19.46 -2.93
C GLN A 112 2.03 18.71 -4.27
N GLN A 113 2.53 17.48 -4.32
CA GLN A 113 2.61 16.73 -5.58
C GLN A 113 1.22 16.33 -6.10
N ASN A 114 0.32 15.86 -5.23
CA ASN A 114 -0.96 15.32 -5.68
C ASN A 114 -2.07 16.37 -5.78
N LEU A 115 -2.08 17.42 -4.95
CA LEU A 115 -3.13 18.44 -4.98
C LEU A 115 -2.73 19.71 -5.74
N LEU A 116 -1.45 20.11 -5.73
CA LEU A 116 -1.01 21.31 -6.43
C LEU A 116 -0.49 21.03 -7.85
N HIS A 117 0.23 19.91 -8.03
CA HIS A 117 0.82 19.55 -9.32
C HIS A 117 0.04 18.47 -10.09
N ASP A 118 -1.09 18.01 -9.54
CA ASP A 118 -1.97 17.00 -10.14
C ASP A 118 -1.24 15.72 -10.62
N ARG A 119 -0.08 15.38 -10.02
CA ARG A 119 0.73 14.20 -10.40
C ARG A 119 -0.07 12.89 -10.30
N ALA A 120 -1.10 12.85 -9.45
CA ALA A 120 -1.98 11.71 -9.37
C ALA A 120 -2.71 11.42 -10.69
N ALA A 121 -3.05 12.45 -11.48
CA ALA A 121 -3.75 12.30 -12.75
C ALA A 121 -2.89 11.64 -13.84
N GLU A 122 -1.56 11.76 -13.76
CA GLU A 122 -0.62 11.10 -14.68
C GLU A 122 -0.70 9.57 -14.63
N PHE A 123 -1.12 9.02 -13.48
CA PHE A 123 -1.40 7.58 -13.32
C PHE A 123 -2.78 7.18 -13.85
N GLY A 124 -3.47 8.07 -14.56
CA GLY A 124 -4.78 7.87 -15.14
C GLY A 124 -5.92 8.34 -14.25
N VAL A 125 -6.96 8.85 -14.89
CA VAL A 125 -8.21 9.29 -14.26
C VAL A 125 -9.32 8.34 -14.65
N THR A 126 -10.11 7.90 -13.66
CA THR A 126 -11.27 7.04 -13.91
C THR A 126 -12.54 7.62 -13.26
N PRO A 127 -13.74 7.27 -13.76
CA PRO A 127 -15.00 7.82 -13.27
C PRO A 127 -15.25 7.58 -11.77
N ALA A 128 -16.11 8.39 -11.14
CA ALA A 128 -16.46 8.23 -9.72
C ALA A 128 -17.06 6.85 -9.37
N ILE A 129 -17.71 6.21 -10.35
CA ILE A 129 -18.37 4.91 -10.19
C ILE A 129 -17.39 3.72 -10.16
N THR A 130 -16.11 3.92 -10.47
CA THR A 130 -15.11 2.84 -10.61
C THR A 130 -15.08 1.90 -9.39
N TYR A 131 -15.26 2.39 -8.17
CA TYR A 131 -15.26 1.50 -7.00
C TYR A 131 -16.44 0.52 -6.96
N LEU A 132 -17.61 0.86 -7.54
CA LEU A 132 -18.70 -0.10 -7.68
C LEU A 132 -18.33 -1.22 -8.65
N TYR A 133 -17.69 -0.87 -9.77
CA TYR A 133 -17.14 -1.86 -10.69
C TYR A 133 -16.05 -2.70 -10.03
N SER A 134 -15.17 -2.10 -9.22
CA SER A 134 -14.16 -2.84 -8.47
C SER A 134 -14.77 -3.82 -7.48
N PHE A 135 -15.84 -3.44 -6.76
CA PHE A 135 -16.57 -4.37 -5.90
C PHE A 135 -17.18 -5.52 -6.71
N TRP A 136 -17.80 -5.22 -7.85
CA TRP A 136 -18.33 -6.26 -8.74
C TRP A 136 -17.23 -7.21 -9.23
N MET A 137 -16.08 -6.68 -9.68
CA MET A 137 -14.97 -7.50 -10.19
C MET A 137 -14.31 -8.35 -9.09
N MET A 138 -14.20 -7.83 -7.86
CA MET A 138 -13.51 -8.51 -6.76
C MET A 138 -14.42 -9.45 -5.97
N TRP A 139 -15.68 -9.06 -5.77
CA TRP A 139 -16.64 -9.84 -4.97
C TRP A 139 -17.55 -10.69 -5.85
N SER A 140 -17.67 -10.38 -7.14
CA SER A 140 -18.51 -11.12 -8.09
C SER A 140 -19.93 -11.30 -7.52
N VAL A 141 -20.54 -12.46 -7.75
CA VAL A 141 -21.85 -12.84 -7.22
C VAL A 141 -21.91 -12.85 -5.68
N ALA A 142 -20.78 -12.92 -4.97
CA ALA A 142 -20.75 -12.82 -3.51
C ALA A 142 -21.21 -11.46 -2.98
N ILE A 143 -21.25 -10.42 -3.84
CA ILE A 143 -21.81 -9.12 -3.48
C ILE A 143 -23.25 -9.25 -2.98
N VAL A 144 -24.04 -10.19 -3.49
CA VAL A 144 -25.44 -10.37 -3.11
C VAL A 144 -25.59 -10.80 -1.64
N PRO A 145 -25.04 -11.95 -1.20
CA PRO A 145 -25.11 -12.34 0.22
C PRO A 145 -24.35 -11.34 1.12
N LEU A 146 -23.25 -10.74 0.65
CA LEU A 146 -22.54 -9.69 1.41
C LEU A 146 -23.42 -8.46 1.65
N SER A 147 -24.07 -7.93 0.62
CA SER A 147 -24.98 -6.78 0.75
C SER A 147 -26.14 -7.08 1.68
N PHE A 148 -26.71 -8.29 1.61
CA PHE A 148 -27.77 -8.70 2.54
C PHE A 148 -27.26 -8.80 3.98
N ALA A 149 -26.06 -9.33 4.19
CA ALA A 149 -25.44 -9.39 5.51
C ALA A 149 -25.14 -7.98 6.05
N ILE A 150 -24.61 -7.07 5.22
CA ILE A 150 -24.37 -5.67 5.59
C ILE A 150 -25.69 -4.97 5.96
N TRP A 151 -26.76 -5.21 5.21
CA TRP A 151 -28.08 -4.65 5.48
C TRP A 151 -28.69 -5.11 6.81
N GLN A 152 -28.30 -6.28 7.33
CA GLN A 152 -28.66 -6.66 8.70
C GLN A 152 -27.68 -6.08 9.72
N GLY A 153 -26.39 -6.17 9.41
CA GLY A 153 -25.29 -5.80 10.28
C GLY A 153 -25.20 -4.32 10.63
N TRP A 154 -25.67 -3.41 9.76
CA TRP A 154 -25.51 -1.96 9.98
C TRP A 154 -26.16 -1.49 11.28
N ARG A 155 -27.21 -2.16 11.76
CA ARG A 155 -27.89 -1.81 13.02
C ARG A 155 -26.99 -2.00 14.24
N HIS A 156 -26.04 -2.93 14.16
CA HIS A 156 -25.07 -3.19 15.22
C HIS A 156 -23.88 -2.23 15.20
N ALA A 157 -23.57 -1.65 14.04
CA ALA A 157 -22.40 -0.80 13.86
C ALA A 157 -22.64 0.35 12.85
N PRO A 158 -23.62 1.24 13.08
CA PRO A 158 -24.00 2.28 12.11
C PRO A 158 -22.84 3.27 11.86
N LEU A 159 -22.03 3.53 12.88
CA LEU A 159 -20.88 4.43 12.78
C LEU A 159 -19.76 3.85 11.89
N LEU A 160 -19.53 2.54 11.94
CA LEU A 160 -18.57 1.88 11.05
C LEU A 160 -19.04 1.91 9.60
N LEU A 161 -20.35 1.78 9.36
CA LEU A 161 -20.91 1.94 8.03
C LEU A 161 -20.71 3.37 7.52
N ALA A 162 -20.99 4.38 8.35
CA ALA A 162 -20.79 5.78 8.01
C ALA A 162 -19.32 6.08 7.65
N MET A 163 -18.36 5.53 8.40
CA MET A 163 -16.94 5.61 8.07
C MET A 163 -16.62 4.97 6.71
N ALA A 164 -17.11 3.74 6.47
CA ALA A 164 -16.85 3.00 5.24
C ALA A 164 -17.38 3.74 4.01
N VAL A 165 -18.62 4.25 4.09
CA VAL A 165 -19.27 5.03 3.03
C VAL A 165 -18.52 6.35 2.81
N THR A 166 -18.17 7.06 3.88
CA THR A 166 -17.41 8.33 3.78
C THR A 166 -16.08 8.12 3.07
N ASN A 167 -15.34 7.07 3.41
CA ASN A 167 -14.08 6.75 2.75
C ASN A 167 -14.25 6.39 1.26
N ILE A 168 -15.31 5.65 0.90
CA ILE A 168 -15.63 5.37 -0.51
C ILE A 168 -15.96 6.65 -1.25
N VAL A 169 -16.88 7.46 -0.74
CA VAL A 169 -17.33 8.71 -1.37
C VAL A 169 -16.16 9.66 -1.55
N PHE A 170 -15.38 9.88 -0.49
CA PHE A 170 -14.20 10.74 -0.56
C PHE A 170 -13.21 10.29 -1.63
N HIS A 171 -12.90 8.99 -1.69
CA HIS A 171 -11.99 8.48 -2.72
C HIS A 171 -12.62 8.41 -4.11
N SER A 172 -13.94 8.31 -4.25
CA SER A 172 -14.65 8.37 -5.53
C SER A 172 -14.51 9.76 -6.18
N LEU A 173 -14.42 10.81 -5.36
CA LEU A 173 -14.25 12.20 -5.80
C LEU A 173 -12.82 12.51 -6.27
N ILE A 174 -11.85 11.63 -6.02
CA ILE A 174 -10.47 11.78 -6.50
C ILE A 174 -10.34 11.12 -7.87
N GLY A 175 -9.73 11.83 -8.83
CA GLY A 175 -9.61 11.37 -10.22
C GLY A 175 -8.88 10.04 -10.35
N HIS A 176 -7.71 9.93 -9.71
CA HIS A 176 -6.94 8.70 -9.63
C HIS A 176 -7.53 7.73 -8.60
N LYS A 177 -7.69 6.46 -8.99
CA LYS A 177 -8.33 5.44 -8.17
C LYS A 177 -7.51 4.18 -8.12
N GLU A 178 -7.30 3.71 -6.91
CA GLU A 178 -6.69 2.42 -6.66
C GLU A 178 -7.53 1.67 -5.62
N TYR A 179 -7.69 0.36 -5.79
CA TYR A 179 -8.46 -0.46 -4.86
C TYR A 179 -7.93 -0.38 -3.41
N ARG A 180 -6.61 -0.21 -3.24
CA ARG A 180 -6.00 -0.01 -1.92
C ARG A 180 -6.46 1.26 -1.20
N PHE A 181 -7.03 2.24 -1.91
CA PHE A 181 -7.54 3.47 -1.30
C PHE A 181 -8.81 3.25 -0.51
N ILE A 182 -9.63 2.28 -0.91
CA ILE A 182 -10.85 1.91 -0.19
C ILE A 182 -10.66 0.69 0.72
N PHE A 183 -9.41 0.30 1.00
CA PHE A 183 -9.13 -0.89 1.81
C PHE A 183 -9.76 -0.82 3.21
N LEU A 184 -9.76 0.35 3.85
CA LEU A 184 -10.48 0.57 5.11
C LEU A 184 -11.97 0.23 4.97
N SER A 185 -12.63 0.72 3.91
CA SER A 185 -14.04 0.45 3.66
C SER A 185 -14.31 -1.03 3.43
N VAL A 186 -13.48 -1.71 2.64
CA VAL A 186 -13.59 -3.16 2.40
C VAL A 186 -13.59 -3.92 3.73
N VAL A 187 -12.63 -3.62 4.62
CA VAL A 187 -12.51 -4.28 5.92
C VAL A 187 -13.70 -3.97 6.82
N LEU A 188 -14.13 -2.71 6.89
CA LEU A 188 -15.30 -2.32 7.71
C LEU A 188 -16.59 -2.98 7.21
N LEU A 189 -16.81 -3.04 5.89
CA LEU A 189 -17.97 -3.71 5.30
C LEU A 189 -17.96 -5.21 5.59
N ILE A 190 -16.80 -5.87 5.57
CA ILE A 190 -16.67 -7.29 5.97
C ILE A 190 -17.02 -7.49 7.44
N ILE A 191 -16.56 -6.61 8.34
CA ILE A 191 -16.89 -6.68 9.77
C ILE A 191 -18.41 -6.50 9.97
N ILE A 192 -19.02 -5.54 9.29
CA ILE A 192 -20.48 -5.31 9.37
C ILE A 192 -21.23 -6.52 8.80
N ALA A 193 -20.78 -7.10 7.69
CA ALA A 193 -21.34 -8.34 7.14
C ALA A 193 -21.23 -9.51 8.13
N ALA A 194 -20.13 -9.62 8.87
CA ALA A 194 -19.96 -10.66 9.89
C ALA A 194 -20.96 -10.48 11.05
N LEU A 195 -21.21 -9.25 11.49
CA LEU A 195 -22.25 -8.94 12.48
C LEU A 195 -23.64 -9.34 11.99
N GLY A 196 -24.00 -9.00 10.75
CA GLY A 196 -25.28 -9.42 10.17
C GLY A 196 -25.39 -10.93 9.94
N SER A 197 -24.28 -11.60 9.64
CA SER A 197 -24.25 -13.07 9.54
C SER A 197 -24.53 -13.73 10.90
N ALA A 198 -24.14 -13.10 12.02
CA ALA A 198 -24.50 -13.57 13.34
C ALA A 198 -26.02 -13.52 13.60
N ASP A 199 -26.72 -12.53 13.03
CA ASP A 199 -28.18 -12.47 13.09
C ASP A 199 -28.82 -13.63 12.32
N TRP A 200 -28.25 -14.05 11.18
CA TRP A 200 -28.72 -15.25 10.47
C TRP A 200 -28.62 -16.50 11.34
N VAL A 201 -27.49 -16.67 12.03
CA VAL A 201 -27.28 -17.80 12.95
C VAL A 201 -28.30 -17.78 14.08
N GLN A 202 -28.51 -16.62 14.70
CA GLN A 202 -29.50 -16.46 15.77
C GLN A 202 -30.92 -16.75 15.29
N TRP A 203 -31.28 -16.24 14.11
CA TRP A 203 -32.59 -16.46 13.49
C TRP A 203 -32.83 -17.95 13.17
N LEU A 204 -31.86 -18.63 12.58
CA LEU A 204 -31.96 -20.07 12.27
C LEU A 204 -32.06 -20.93 13.54
N ARG A 205 -31.34 -20.57 14.60
CA ARG A 205 -31.45 -21.25 15.89
C ARG A 205 -32.82 -21.03 16.53
N ALA A 206 -33.24 -19.78 16.63
CA ALA A 206 -34.46 -19.40 17.35
C ALA A 206 -35.75 -19.84 16.63
N LYS A 207 -35.84 -19.63 15.31
CA LYS A 207 -37.08 -19.92 14.56
C LYS A 207 -37.16 -21.35 14.04
N ARG A 208 -36.03 -22.01 13.79
CA ARG A 208 -35.99 -23.33 13.14
C ARG A 208 -35.37 -24.42 14.01
N GLY A 209 -34.94 -24.12 15.23
CA GLY A 209 -34.28 -25.08 16.11
C GLY A 209 -32.97 -25.63 15.53
N TRP A 210 -32.36 -24.93 14.57
CA TRP A 210 -31.28 -25.50 13.78
C TRP A 210 -29.94 -25.42 14.53
N ARG A 211 -29.59 -26.50 15.23
CA ARG A 211 -28.32 -26.63 15.98
C ARG A 211 -27.07 -26.44 15.12
N TRP A 212 -27.16 -26.69 13.82
CA TRP A 212 -26.07 -26.56 12.84
C TRP A 212 -26.00 -25.19 12.15
N ALA A 213 -26.78 -24.19 12.58
CA ALA A 213 -26.80 -22.87 11.93
C ALA A 213 -25.40 -22.22 11.81
N LEU A 214 -24.61 -22.22 12.89
CA LEU A 214 -23.27 -21.64 12.88
C LEU A 214 -22.33 -22.35 11.89
N PRO A 215 -22.11 -23.68 11.97
CA PRO A 215 -21.22 -24.35 11.03
C PRO A 215 -21.71 -24.25 9.58
N VAL A 216 -23.02 -24.23 9.33
CA VAL A 216 -23.56 -24.05 7.97
C VAL A 216 -23.24 -22.66 7.42
N VAL A 217 -23.48 -21.60 8.19
CA VAL A 217 -23.17 -20.21 7.77
C VAL A 217 -21.65 -20.04 7.60
N ALA A 218 -20.85 -20.56 8.54
CA ALA A 218 -19.40 -20.51 8.45
C ALA A 218 -18.88 -21.25 7.21
N LEU A 219 -19.35 -22.48 6.97
CA LEU A 219 -18.98 -23.27 5.80
C LEU A 219 -19.39 -22.57 4.49
N GLY A 220 -20.58 -21.96 4.46
CA GLY A 220 -21.03 -21.17 3.31
C GLY A 220 -20.06 -20.02 2.98
N TRP A 221 -19.65 -19.25 3.99
CA TRP A 221 -18.65 -18.18 3.81
C TRP A 221 -17.27 -18.71 3.42
N THR A 222 -16.83 -19.83 4.00
CA THR A 222 -15.57 -20.48 3.63
C THR A 222 -15.57 -20.96 2.18
N LEU A 223 -16.61 -21.65 1.74
CA LEU A 223 -16.75 -22.13 0.36
C LEU A 223 -16.84 -20.97 -0.63
N LEU A 224 -17.60 -19.91 -0.30
CA LEU A 224 -17.71 -18.73 -1.13
C LEU A 224 -16.35 -18.01 -1.26
N SER A 225 -15.64 -17.84 -0.14
CA SER A 225 -14.30 -17.24 -0.12
C SER A 225 -13.29 -18.08 -0.90
N GLY A 226 -13.31 -19.42 -0.74
CA GLY A 226 -12.47 -20.34 -1.48
C GLY A 226 -12.77 -20.36 -2.97
N THR A 227 -14.04 -20.23 -3.36
CA THR A 227 -14.44 -20.13 -4.76
C THR A 227 -13.94 -18.82 -5.36
N LEU A 228 -14.12 -17.68 -4.68
CA LEU A 228 -13.59 -16.39 -5.12
C LEU A 228 -12.07 -16.42 -5.24
N ALA A 229 -11.38 -17.04 -4.29
CA ALA A 229 -9.94 -17.22 -4.29
C ALA A 229 -9.42 -17.99 -5.50
N ALA A 230 -10.15 -19.03 -5.92
CA ALA A 230 -9.75 -19.93 -6.99
C ALA A 230 -10.21 -19.50 -8.39
N THR A 231 -11.08 -18.49 -8.52
CA THR A 231 -11.73 -18.14 -9.78
C THR A 231 -11.67 -16.64 -10.09
N GLY A 232 -11.98 -16.29 -11.35
CA GLY A 232 -12.00 -14.90 -11.80
C GLY A 232 -10.62 -14.25 -11.76
N THR A 233 -10.55 -13.00 -11.33
CA THR A 233 -9.33 -12.19 -11.30
C THR A 233 -8.51 -12.35 -10.01
N MET A 234 -9.02 -13.08 -9.01
CA MET A 234 -8.38 -13.19 -7.70
C MET A 234 -7.06 -13.97 -7.73
N PRO A 235 -6.92 -15.11 -8.44
CA PRO A 235 -5.65 -15.83 -8.54
C PRO A 235 -4.52 -14.93 -9.05
N ASP A 236 -4.77 -14.18 -10.12
CA ASP A 236 -3.79 -13.24 -10.68
C ASP A 236 -3.43 -12.13 -9.69
N ASN A 237 -4.41 -11.60 -8.94
CA ASN A 237 -4.17 -10.59 -7.94
C ASN A 237 -3.39 -11.11 -6.71
N TRP A 238 -3.58 -12.38 -6.33
CA TRP A 238 -2.80 -13.03 -5.28
C TRP A 238 -1.37 -13.32 -5.70
N MET A 239 -1.17 -13.72 -6.95
CA MET A 239 0.15 -13.99 -7.50
C MET A 239 0.88 -12.72 -7.97
N ARG A 240 0.19 -11.58 -8.04
CA ARG A 240 0.76 -10.30 -8.46
C ARG A 240 1.94 -9.91 -7.57
N GLY A 241 3.10 -9.73 -8.19
CA GLY A 241 4.32 -9.30 -7.51
C GLY A 241 5.13 -10.44 -6.87
N THR A 242 4.70 -11.70 -7.00
CA THR A 242 5.49 -12.86 -6.53
C THR A 242 6.81 -12.98 -7.28
N GLY A 243 6.84 -12.78 -8.60
CA GLY A 243 8.07 -12.75 -9.38
C GLY A 243 9.04 -11.64 -8.94
N ALA A 244 8.54 -10.44 -8.68
CA ALA A 244 9.36 -9.34 -8.18
C ALA A 244 9.90 -9.61 -6.77
N ALA A 245 9.13 -10.29 -5.91
CA ALA A 245 9.56 -10.72 -4.59
C ALA A 245 10.62 -11.84 -4.67
N TYR A 246 10.44 -12.79 -5.60
CA TYR A 246 11.40 -13.87 -5.87
C TYR A 246 12.75 -13.31 -6.33
N LEU A 247 12.78 -12.48 -7.37
CA LEU A 247 14.03 -11.88 -7.86
C LEU A 247 14.72 -11.02 -6.79
N ALA A 248 13.94 -10.31 -5.96
CA ALA A 248 14.50 -9.57 -4.84
C ALA A 248 15.09 -10.48 -3.75
N ALA A 249 14.47 -11.62 -3.47
CA ALA A 249 15.02 -12.60 -2.54
C ALA A 249 16.35 -13.16 -3.08
N GLU A 250 16.41 -13.54 -4.36
CA GLU A 250 17.62 -14.04 -5.02
C GLU A 250 18.76 -13.02 -5.01
N LEU A 251 18.45 -11.74 -5.26
CA LEU A 251 19.42 -10.65 -5.16
C LEU A 251 19.88 -10.41 -3.72
N HIS A 252 18.97 -10.49 -2.75
CA HIS A 252 19.29 -10.26 -1.34
C HIS A 252 20.15 -11.39 -0.75
N SER A 253 19.97 -12.62 -1.20
CA SER A 253 20.77 -13.77 -0.80
C SER A 253 22.09 -13.90 -1.55
N ASP A 254 22.35 -13.05 -2.55
CA ASP A 254 23.57 -13.11 -3.36
C ASP A 254 24.76 -12.47 -2.63
N PRO A 255 25.73 -13.26 -2.11
CA PRO A 255 26.85 -12.71 -1.34
C PRO A 255 27.83 -11.92 -2.21
N ALA A 256 27.77 -12.08 -3.52
CA ALA A 256 28.63 -11.34 -4.45
C ALA A 256 28.01 -10.00 -4.87
N LEU A 257 26.74 -9.71 -4.54
CA LEU A 257 26.07 -8.46 -4.96
C LEU A 257 26.79 -7.22 -4.39
N CYS A 258 27.50 -6.49 -5.25
CA CYS A 258 28.14 -5.21 -4.89
C CYS A 258 27.43 -3.99 -5.48
N GLY A 259 26.60 -4.18 -6.51
CA GLY A 259 25.78 -3.12 -7.10
C GLY A 259 24.75 -3.70 -8.07
N LEU A 260 23.56 -3.13 -8.08
CA LEU A 260 22.45 -3.51 -8.96
C LEU A 260 22.10 -2.35 -9.90
N ALA A 261 22.06 -2.63 -11.20
CA ALA A 261 21.46 -1.75 -12.19
C ALA A 261 20.05 -2.21 -12.57
N LEU A 262 19.11 -1.29 -12.63
CA LEU A 262 17.81 -1.48 -13.28
C LEU A 262 17.94 -0.97 -14.70
N TYR A 263 17.93 -1.87 -15.69
CA TYR A 263 18.00 -1.49 -17.11
C TYR A 263 16.61 -1.57 -17.72
N ASP A 264 16.06 -0.40 -18.07
CA ASP A 264 14.69 -0.25 -18.59
C ASP A 264 13.64 -1.02 -17.76
N THR A 265 13.86 -1.02 -16.43
CA THR A 265 13.03 -1.74 -15.48
C THR A 265 12.47 -0.76 -14.46
N PRO A 266 11.17 -0.42 -14.56
CA PRO A 266 10.58 0.58 -13.68
C PRO A 266 10.63 0.17 -12.22
N PHE A 267 11.23 1.01 -11.38
CA PHE A 267 11.38 0.73 -9.95
C PHE A 267 10.04 0.55 -9.22
N HIS A 268 8.95 1.17 -9.72
CA HIS A 268 7.63 1.04 -9.12
C HIS A 268 7.05 -0.40 -9.22
N LEU A 269 7.58 -1.25 -10.09
CA LEU A 269 7.21 -2.67 -10.20
C LEU A 269 7.94 -3.56 -9.18
N LEU A 270 9.01 -3.05 -8.57
CA LEU A 270 9.91 -3.79 -7.70
C LEU A 270 9.60 -3.52 -6.22
N PRO A 271 10.00 -4.43 -5.30
CA PRO A 271 9.93 -4.13 -3.87
C PRO A 271 10.84 -2.95 -3.49
N GLY A 272 10.63 -2.40 -2.29
CA GLY A 272 11.41 -1.25 -1.82
C GLY A 272 12.92 -1.54 -1.80
N ARG A 273 13.74 -0.49 -1.93
CA ARG A 273 15.20 -0.57 -2.12
C ARG A 273 15.87 -1.53 -1.15
N ASN A 274 15.53 -1.48 0.13
CA ASN A 274 16.18 -2.35 1.12
C ASN A 274 15.85 -3.83 0.94
N ARG A 275 14.65 -4.18 0.47
CA ARG A 275 14.33 -5.56 0.11
C ARG A 275 15.02 -6.00 -1.19
N LEU A 276 15.28 -5.06 -2.10
CA LEU A 276 15.87 -5.35 -3.40
C LEU A 276 17.40 -5.47 -3.36
N VAL A 277 18.09 -4.56 -2.67
CA VAL A 277 19.57 -4.47 -2.64
C VAL A 277 20.17 -4.34 -1.25
N GLY A 278 19.35 -4.23 -0.20
CA GLY A 278 19.84 -3.99 1.16
C GLY A 278 20.74 -2.75 1.26
N GLY A 279 22.01 -2.99 1.62
CA GLY A 279 23.05 -1.97 1.73
C GLY A 279 23.70 -1.56 0.40
N SER A 280 23.63 -2.40 -0.64
CA SER A 280 24.35 -2.22 -1.90
C SER A 280 23.80 -1.05 -2.73
N ALA A 281 24.62 -0.56 -3.67
CA ALA A 281 24.24 0.54 -4.55
C ALA A 281 23.15 0.10 -5.55
N LEU A 282 22.21 1.01 -5.83
CA LEU A 282 21.11 0.80 -6.77
C LEU A 282 21.12 1.92 -7.82
N TYR A 283 21.26 1.51 -9.07
CA TYR A 283 21.34 2.37 -10.23
C TYR A 283 20.11 2.17 -11.12
N ALA A 284 19.67 3.20 -11.82
CA ALA A 284 18.58 3.13 -12.78
C ALA A 284 19.02 3.70 -14.13
N PHE A 285 18.72 2.96 -15.17
CA PHE A 285 18.86 3.38 -16.56
C PHE A 285 17.44 3.46 -17.11
N ASP A 286 16.92 4.68 -17.13
CA ASP A 286 15.58 5.01 -17.60
C ASP A 286 15.68 5.72 -18.97
N PRO A 287 14.89 5.33 -19.98
CA PRO A 287 14.90 5.99 -21.29
C PRO A 287 14.61 7.50 -21.24
N ALA A 288 13.84 7.96 -20.25
CA ALA A 288 13.51 9.37 -20.08
C ALA A 288 14.62 10.18 -19.38
N ASP A 289 15.68 9.53 -18.88
CA ASP A 289 16.75 10.23 -18.17
C ASP A 289 17.66 10.99 -19.15
N PRO A 290 17.72 12.33 -19.09
CA PRO A 290 18.60 13.11 -19.97
C PRO A 290 20.09 12.77 -19.78
N ALA A 291 20.49 12.24 -18.62
CA ALA A 291 21.87 11.82 -18.37
C ALA A 291 22.29 10.61 -19.21
N ALA A 292 21.33 9.84 -19.76
CA ALA A 292 21.61 8.74 -20.69
C ALA A 292 21.94 9.23 -22.11
N GLY A 293 21.72 10.52 -22.42
CA GLY A 293 22.12 11.12 -23.69
C GLY A 293 21.44 10.52 -24.93
N GLY A 294 20.29 9.85 -24.77
CA GLY A 294 19.55 9.20 -25.85
C GLY A 294 20.05 7.81 -26.25
N ASP A 295 21.15 7.31 -25.69
CA ASP A 295 21.65 5.94 -25.88
C ASP A 295 21.83 5.24 -24.54
N LEU A 296 20.75 4.57 -24.10
CA LEU A 296 20.68 3.88 -22.83
C LEU A 296 21.71 2.73 -22.74
N ALA A 297 21.94 2.03 -23.86
CA ALA A 297 22.89 0.93 -23.92
C ALA A 297 24.33 1.43 -23.78
N ALA A 298 24.71 2.53 -24.44
CA ALA A 298 26.02 3.14 -24.25
C ALA A 298 26.22 3.64 -22.82
N ALA A 299 25.20 4.27 -22.23
CA ALA A 299 25.25 4.72 -20.84
C ALA A 299 25.48 3.55 -19.88
N ALA A 300 24.73 2.46 -20.04
CA ALA A 300 24.89 1.25 -19.23
C ALA A 300 26.27 0.59 -19.43
N ARG A 301 26.79 0.54 -20.67
CA ARG A 301 28.14 0.01 -20.96
C ARG A 301 29.23 0.81 -20.26
N LYS A 302 29.16 2.15 -20.31
CA LYS A 302 30.12 3.03 -19.63
C LYS A 302 30.07 2.87 -18.10
N ALA A 303 28.88 2.64 -17.56
CA ALA A 303 28.63 2.50 -16.14
C ALA A 303 28.81 1.06 -15.59
N ALA A 304 29.04 0.08 -16.48
CA ALA A 304 29.16 -1.34 -16.13
C ALA A 304 30.13 -1.67 -14.98
N PRO A 305 31.26 -0.95 -14.77
CA PRO A 305 32.12 -1.20 -13.62
C PRO A 305 31.43 -1.00 -12.25
N ALA A 306 30.34 -0.24 -12.16
CA ALA A 306 29.70 0.09 -10.88
C ALA A 306 28.75 -0.98 -10.33
N PHE A 307 28.35 -1.94 -11.14
CA PHE A 307 27.41 -2.98 -10.76
C PHE A 307 27.82 -4.32 -11.32
N ASN A 308 27.48 -5.39 -10.60
CA ASN A 308 27.72 -6.75 -11.05
C ASN A 308 26.43 -7.55 -11.21
N ARG A 309 25.28 -6.93 -10.91
CA ARG A 309 23.95 -7.42 -11.26
C ARG A 309 23.20 -6.40 -12.08
N ILE A 310 22.45 -6.88 -13.06
CA ILE A 310 21.47 -6.09 -13.81
C ILE A 310 20.13 -6.78 -13.68
N LEU A 311 19.09 -6.02 -13.36
CA LEU A 311 17.71 -6.44 -13.54
C LEU A 311 17.21 -5.84 -14.86
N SER A 312 16.82 -6.68 -15.81
CA SER A 312 16.28 -6.24 -17.09
C SER A 312 15.32 -7.27 -17.67
N ARG A 313 14.50 -6.86 -18.64
CA ARG A 313 13.66 -7.79 -19.40
C ARG A 313 14.52 -8.73 -20.23
N ALA A 314 14.06 -9.96 -20.42
CA ALA A 314 14.80 -10.97 -21.18
C ALA A 314 15.08 -10.54 -22.63
N ASP A 315 14.16 -9.80 -23.25
CA ASP A 315 14.29 -9.28 -24.61
C ASP A 315 15.32 -8.14 -24.76
N GLN A 316 15.78 -7.55 -23.66
CA GLN A 316 16.80 -6.50 -23.64
C GLN A 316 18.23 -7.05 -23.50
N ALA A 317 18.41 -8.37 -23.43
CA ALA A 317 19.71 -9.00 -23.18
C ALA A 317 20.82 -8.55 -24.14
N SER A 318 20.50 -8.31 -25.42
CA SER A 318 21.46 -7.84 -26.43
C SER A 318 21.96 -6.41 -26.21
N ASN A 319 21.22 -5.60 -25.44
CA ASN A 319 21.54 -4.21 -25.17
C ASN A 319 22.39 -4.04 -23.90
N LEU A 320 22.59 -5.12 -23.14
CA LEU A 320 23.33 -5.09 -21.89
C LEU A 320 24.86 -5.07 -22.13
N PRO A 321 25.65 -4.60 -21.16
CA PRO A 321 27.10 -4.67 -21.23
C PRO A 321 27.59 -6.11 -21.38
N ALA A 322 28.71 -6.28 -22.10
CA ALA A 322 29.35 -7.59 -22.25
C ALA A 322 29.79 -8.17 -20.91
N GLY A 323 29.85 -9.50 -20.82
CA GLY A 323 30.30 -10.23 -19.63
C GLY A 323 29.22 -10.46 -18.58
N PHE A 324 27.99 -10.02 -18.83
CA PHE A 324 26.82 -10.37 -18.02
C PHE A 324 26.09 -11.57 -18.64
N SER A 325 25.88 -12.62 -17.85
CA SER A 325 25.10 -13.79 -18.23
C SER A 325 23.76 -13.81 -17.50
N GLN A 326 22.69 -14.17 -18.20
CA GLN A 326 21.37 -14.41 -17.60
C GLN A 326 21.45 -15.53 -16.55
N ARG A 327 20.75 -15.36 -15.42
CA ARG A 327 20.68 -16.33 -14.32
C ARG A 327 19.24 -16.73 -14.02
N ASP A 328 18.55 -15.96 -13.18
CA ASP A 328 17.17 -16.25 -12.76
C ASP A 328 16.21 -15.29 -13.44
N CYS A 329 15.01 -15.78 -13.80
CA CYS A 329 13.97 -14.98 -14.42
C CYS A 329 12.62 -15.22 -13.73
N ALA A 330 11.80 -14.18 -13.67
CA ALA A 330 10.42 -14.28 -13.23
C ALA A 330 9.54 -13.20 -13.85
N GLY A 331 8.23 -13.45 -13.90
CA GLY A 331 7.25 -12.49 -14.39
C GLY A 331 7.14 -11.26 -13.48
N VAL A 332 7.42 -10.08 -14.03
CA VAL A 332 7.29 -8.78 -13.36
C VAL A 332 6.60 -7.79 -14.29
N GLY A 333 5.48 -7.22 -13.85
CA GLY A 333 4.76 -6.22 -14.65
C GLY A 333 4.24 -6.70 -16.01
N GLY A 334 4.01 -8.01 -16.17
CA GLY A 334 3.52 -8.61 -17.41
C GLY A 334 4.61 -9.02 -18.41
N ALA A 335 5.90 -8.93 -18.03
CA ALA A 335 7.02 -9.40 -18.84
C ALA A 335 8.01 -10.21 -18.00
N ASP A 336 8.76 -11.10 -18.64
CA ASP A 336 9.84 -11.83 -17.99
C ASP A 336 11.02 -10.89 -17.74
N THR A 337 11.32 -10.70 -16.45
CA THR A 337 12.45 -9.92 -15.97
C THR A 337 13.48 -10.87 -15.38
N CYS A 338 14.74 -10.68 -15.76
CA CYS A 338 15.84 -11.54 -15.40
C CYS A 338 16.93 -10.80 -14.63
N ILE A 339 17.63 -11.55 -13.77
CA ILE A 339 18.91 -11.16 -13.19
C ILE A 339 20.00 -11.55 -14.18
N PHE A 340 20.79 -10.58 -14.60
CA PHE A 340 22.03 -10.80 -15.34
C PHE A 340 23.20 -10.54 -14.40
N ALA A 341 24.18 -11.45 -14.40
CA ALA A 341 25.28 -11.44 -13.45
C ALA A 341 26.63 -11.46 -14.18
N ARG A 342 27.59 -10.71 -13.64
CA ARG A 342 29.01 -10.87 -13.94
C ARG A 342 29.81 -11.15 -12.67
N SER A 343 30.99 -11.72 -12.84
CA SER A 343 31.98 -11.86 -11.77
C SER A 343 32.75 -10.55 -11.54
N GLY A 344 33.48 -10.49 -10.43
CA GLY A 344 34.33 -9.35 -10.05
C GLY A 344 33.65 -8.30 -9.18
N GLY A 345 34.42 -7.27 -8.84
CA GLY A 345 34.00 -6.18 -7.97
C GLY A 345 33.24 -5.05 -8.67
N CYS A 346 32.84 -4.06 -7.86
CA CYS A 346 32.15 -2.86 -8.28
C CYS A 346 32.96 -1.61 -7.92
N ASP A 347 33.01 -0.65 -8.84
CA ASP A 347 33.48 0.72 -8.60
C ASP A 347 32.28 1.68 -8.63
N ALA A 348 31.79 2.06 -7.46
CA ALA A 348 30.59 2.87 -7.33
C ALA A 348 30.70 4.24 -8.04
N ALA A 349 31.91 4.76 -8.26
CA ALA A 349 32.12 6.04 -8.93
C ALA A 349 31.75 5.99 -10.42
N ALA A 350 31.85 4.83 -11.07
CA ALA A 350 31.62 4.67 -12.51
C ALA A 350 30.15 4.92 -12.93
N ALA A 351 29.20 4.89 -12.00
CA ALA A 351 27.78 5.13 -12.26
C ALA A 351 27.18 6.21 -11.35
N ALA A 352 28.01 7.14 -10.84
CA ALA A 352 27.54 8.20 -9.94
C ALA A 352 26.32 9.00 -10.47
N PRO A 353 26.20 9.33 -11.77
CA PRO A 353 25.02 10.03 -12.30
C PRO A 353 23.73 9.19 -12.21
N PHE A 354 23.84 7.86 -12.25
CA PHE A 354 22.71 6.94 -12.40
C PHE A 354 22.21 6.36 -11.08
N ILE A 355 22.61 6.92 -9.94
CA ILE A 355 22.05 6.55 -8.64
C ILE A 355 20.53 6.74 -8.71
N LEU A 356 19.76 5.70 -8.33
CA LEU A 356 18.30 5.65 -8.52
C LEU A 356 17.59 6.96 -8.14
N ASN A 357 17.89 7.52 -6.97
CA ASN A 357 17.20 8.72 -6.51
C ASN A 357 17.51 9.96 -7.35
N ASP A 358 18.70 10.05 -7.93
CA ASP A 358 19.09 11.18 -8.77
C ASP A 358 18.45 11.06 -10.15
N VAL A 359 18.34 9.83 -10.66
CA VAL A 359 17.57 9.51 -11.87
C VAL A 359 16.10 9.89 -11.69
N LEU A 360 15.48 9.43 -10.59
CA LEU A 360 14.07 9.72 -10.30
C LEU A 360 13.80 11.23 -10.24
N VAL A 361 14.69 12.04 -9.64
CA VAL A 361 14.55 13.51 -9.61
C VAL A 361 14.68 14.15 -10.99
N ARG A 362 15.49 13.58 -11.88
CA ARG A 362 15.67 14.14 -13.24
C ARG A 362 14.48 13.83 -14.15
N ILE A 363 13.89 12.64 -14.01
CA ILE A 363 12.74 12.23 -14.83
C ILE A 363 11.40 12.72 -14.28
N ASP A 364 11.31 13.04 -12.99
CA ASP A 364 10.14 13.65 -12.32
C ASP A 364 9.97 15.14 -12.66
N ARG A 365 10.40 15.57 -13.85
CA ARG A 365 10.23 16.94 -14.35
C ARG A 365 8.89 17.07 -15.04
#